data_AF-H0T6R2-F1
#
_entry.id   AF-H0T6R2-F1
#
_cell.length_a   1.000
_cell.length_b   1.000
_cell.length_c   1.000
_cell.angle_alpha   90.00
_cell.angle_beta   90.00
_cell.angle_gamma   90.00
#
_symmetry.space_group_name_H-M   'P 1'
#
loop_
_entity.id
_entity.type
_entity.pdbx_description
1 polymer ?
#
loop_
_entity_poly.entity_id
_entity_poly.type
_entity_poly.pdbx_seq_one_letter_code
_entity_poly.pdbx_strand_id
1 'polypeptide(L)' 'MFIKLNDLVVQDNYILPEINRRNCIGLKNGMVVNKSGWDNDLWQIANWYRET' A
#
# COMPACT_ATOMS: atom_id res chain seq x y z
N MET A 1 -6.05 7.23 15.34
CA MET A 1 -7.05 8.17 14.75
C MET A 1 -7.62 7.67 13.42
N PHE A 2 -6.84 7.03 12.55
CA PHE A 2 -7.30 6.57 11.23
C PHE A 2 -8.35 5.46 11.22
N ILE A 3 -8.43 4.62 12.25
CA ILE A 3 -9.40 3.51 12.29
C ILE A 3 -10.84 4.03 12.28
N LYS A 4 -11.14 5.11 13.02
CA LYS A 4 -12.50 5.72 13.09
C LYS A 4 -12.95 6.36 11.77
N LEU A 5 -12.04 6.62 10.83
CA LEU A 5 -12.41 7.15 9.52
C LEU A 5 -13.01 6.07 8.61
N ASN A 6 -12.69 4.80 8.85
CA ASN A 6 -13.33 3.69 8.13
C ASN A 6 -14.83 3.62 8.45
N ASP A 7 -15.21 3.97 9.69
CA ASP A 7 -16.61 3.97 10.13
C ASP A 7 -17.46 4.91 9.27
N LEU A 8 -16.93 6.06 8.80
CA LEU A 8 -17.68 6.98 7.92
C LEU A 8 -18.13 6.36 6.59
N VAL A 9 -17.39 5.38 6.07
CA VAL A 9 -17.66 4.77 4.76
C VAL A 9 -18.43 3.46 4.91
N VAL A 10 -18.24 2.75 6.04
CA VAL A 10 -18.81 1.42 6.28
C VAL A 10 -20.12 1.47 7.08
N GLN A 11 -20.33 2.49 7.92
CA GLN A 11 -21.47 2.56 8.86
C GLN A 11 -22.83 2.53 8.16
N ASP A 12 -22.94 3.10 6.96
CA ASP A 12 -24.18 3.10 6.18
C ASP A 12 -24.43 1.78 5.41
N ASN A 13 -23.55 0.78 5.55
CA ASN A 13 -23.62 -0.55 4.95
C ASN A 13 -23.70 -0.59 3.40
N TYR A 14 -23.49 0.54 2.72
CA TYR A 14 -23.41 0.59 1.26
C TYR A 14 -22.09 0.01 0.71
N ILE A 15 -21.04 0.01 1.52
CA ILE A 15 -19.69 -0.44 1.14
C ILE A 15 -19.23 -1.50 2.13
N LEU A 16 -18.97 -2.70 1.62
CA LEU A 16 -18.42 -3.83 2.38
C LEU A 16 -16.95 -4.03 1.98
N PRO A 17 -15.98 -3.77 2.88
CA PRO A 17 -14.56 -3.94 2.57
C PRO A 17 -14.15 -5.41 2.65
N GLU A 18 -14.51 -6.20 1.64
CA GLU A 18 -14.31 -7.65 1.64
C GLU A 18 -12.86 -8.07 1.32
N ILE A 19 -12.19 -7.34 0.41
CA ILE A 19 -10.91 -7.80 -0.15
C ILE A 19 -9.93 -6.64 -0.30
N ASN A 20 -8.73 -6.82 0.24
CA ASN A 20 -7.56 -6.04 -0.13
C ASN A 20 -6.67 -6.86 -1.07
N ARG A 21 -6.55 -6.42 -2.33
CA ARG A 21 -5.70 -7.08 -3.32
C ARG A 21 -4.24 -6.74 -3.07
N ARG A 22 -3.47 -7.71 -2.60
CA ARG A 22 -2.02 -7.57 -2.47
C ARG A 22 -1.37 -7.71 -3.85
N ASN A 23 -0.61 -6.71 -4.26
CA ASN A 23 0.25 -6.80 -5.43
C ASN A 23 1.51 -7.62 -5.10
N CYS A 24 1.92 -8.48 -6.04
CA CYS A 24 3.16 -9.25 -5.98
C CYS A 24 4.33 -8.38 -6.47
N ILE A 25 5.42 -8.33 -5.71
CA ILE A 25 6.60 -7.52 -6.01
C ILE A 25 7.84 -8.36 -5.77
N GLY A 26 8.79 -8.35 -6.71
CA GLY A 26 10.12 -8.94 -6.56
C GLY A 26 11.16 -7.86 -6.24
N LEU A 27 12.00 -8.10 -5.23
CA LEU A 27 13.03 -7.17 -4.80
C LEU A 27 14.38 -7.89 -4.62
N LYS A 28 15.48 -7.21 -4.99
CA LYS A 28 16.83 -7.71 -4.75
C LYS A 28 17.24 -7.51 -3.29
N ASN A 29 17.98 -8.47 -2.73
CA ASN A 29 18.48 -8.39 -1.35
C ASN A 29 19.22 -7.08 -1.07
N GLY A 30 18.84 -6.42 0.03
CA GLY A 30 19.42 -5.16 0.49
C GLY A 30 18.87 -3.91 -0.19
N MET A 31 17.91 -4.02 -1.13
CA MET A 31 17.24 -2.85 -1.70
C MET A 31 16.10 -2.38 -0.77
N VAL A 32 16.01 -1.08 -0.52
CA VAL A 32 14.94 -0.47 0.26
C VAL A 32 14.05 0.32 -0.68
N VAL A 33 12.75 -0.03 -0.68
CA VAL A 33 11.73 0.56 -1.55
C VAL A 33 10.47 0.89 -0.76
N ASN A 34 9.80 1.98 -1.15
CA ASN A 34 8.49 2.33 -0.62
C ASN A 34 7.41 1.62 -1.45
N LYS A 35 6.75 0.61 -0.87
CA LYS A 35 5.64 -0.09 -1.51
C LYS A 35 4.43 0.84 -1.65
N SER A 36 3.80 0.83 -2.82
CA SER A 36 2.57 1.57 -3.07
C SER A 36 1.33 0.71 -2.76
N GLY A 37 0.26 1.37 -2.33
CA GLY A 37 -1.09 0.78 -2.32
C GLY A 37 -1.84 0.96 -3.65
N TRP A 38 -1.25 1.72 -4.58
CA TRP A 38 -1.79 2.01 -5.91
C TRP A 38 -1.22 1.05 -6.96
N ASP A 39 -1.54 1.24 -8.25
CA ASP A 39 -1.11 0.32 -9.30
C ASP A 39 0.41 0.33 -9.54
N ASN A 40 1.07 1.46 -9.27
CA ASN A 40 2.46 1.67 -9.62
C ASN A 40 3.34 1.77 -8.37
N ASP A 41 4.27 0.83 -8.26
CA ASP A 41 5.29 0.82 -7.22
C ASP A 41 6.53 1.70 -7.55
N LEU A 42 6.71 2.10 -8.82
CA LEU A 42 7.89 2.84 -9.30
C LEU A 42 7.79 4.37 -9.12
N TRP A 43 6.69 4.86 -8.56
CA TRP A 43 6.40 6.29 -8.41
C TRP A 43 7.46 7.06 -7.58
N GLN A 44 8.21 6.39 -6.69
CA GLN A 44 9.37 6.96 -5.97
C GLN A 44 10.69 6.27 -6.26
N ILE A 45 10.93 5.82 -7.48
CA ILE A 45 12.19 5.16 -7.83
C ILE A 45 13.44 6.00 -7.50
N ALA A 46 13.34 7.33 -7.55
CA ALA A 46 14.44 8.24 -7.22
C ALA A 46 14.91 8.15 -5.75
N ASN A 47 14.04 7.71 -4.83
CA ASN A 47 14.36 7.58 -3.41
C ASN A 47 14.84 6.18 -3.02
N TRP A 48 14.92 5.26 -3.98
CA TRP A 48 15.33 3.89 -3.69
C TRP A 48 16.83 3.85 -3.44
N TYR A 49 17.22 3.11 -2.43
CA TYR A 49 18.63 2.95 -2.07
C TYR A 49 18.92 1.51 -1.67
N ARG A 50 20.21 1.19 -1.56
CA ARG A 50 20.68 -0.11 -1.10
C ARG A 50 21.35 0.06 0.25
N GLU A 51 20.94 -0.74 1.22
CA GLU A 51 21.66 -0.89 2.48
C GLU A 51 22.89 -1.78 2.23
N THR A 52 24.08 -1.23 2.52
CA THR A 52 25.37 -1.94 2.50
C THR A 52 25.62 -2.65 3.81
#